data_AF-A0A8T5YQW7-F1
#
_entry.id   AF-A0A8T5YQW7-F1
#
_cell.length_a   1.000
_cell.length_b   1.000
_cell.length_c   1.000
_cell.angle_alpha   90.00
_cell.angle_beta   90.00
_cell.angle_gamma   90.00
#
_symmetry.space_group_name_H-M   'P 1'
#
loop_
_entity.id
_entity.type
_entity.pdbx_description
1 polymer ?
#
loop_
_entity_poly.entity_id
_entity_poly.type
_entity_poly.pdbx_seq_one_letter_code
_entity_poly.pdbx_strand_id
1 'polypeptide(L)'
;VPGDYPENTTTIAPLTSYDKWDGEKWVTDTEAQHNAAVDAAEVRRQSLIDAAMASISLIQLKLQAGRKLTQAETTRLNAVLDYIDAVTATDISTAPDVIWPELPEA
;
A
#
# COMPACT_ATOMS: atom_id res chain seq x y z
N VAL A 1 -32.44 42.21 0.43
CA VAL A 1 -31.52 41.76 1.49
C VAL A 1 -30.87 40.48 1.03
N PRO A 2 -29.54 40.28 1.18
CA PRO A 2 -28.96 38.95 1.00
C PRO A 2 -29.68 37.98 1.95
N GLY A 3 -30.10 36.83 1.46
CA GLY A 3 -30.88 35.85 2.23
C GLY A 3 -29.99 35.06 3.18
N ASP A 4 -30.57 34.64 4.31
CA ASP A 4 -29.90 33.76 5.27
C ASP A 4 -29.55 32.42 4.63
N TYR A 5 -28.47 31.82 5.12
CA TYR A 5 -28.02 30.50 4.72
C TYR A 5 -29.12 29.45 5.02
N PRO A 6 -29.32 28.45 4.14
CA PRO A 6 -30.30 27.39 4.37
C PRO A 6 -30.05 26.66 5.69
N GLU A 7 -31.12 26.21 6.34
CA GLU A 7 -31.00 25.31 7.50
C GLU A 7 -30.14 24.09 7.13
N ASN A 8 -29.21 23.72 8.02
CA ASN A 8 -28.19 22.67 7.85
C ASN A 8 -26.97 23.02 6.97
N THR A 9 -26.62 24.31 6.83
CA THR A 9 -25.36 24.72 6.19
C THR A 9 -24.38 25.34 7.20
N THR A 10 -23.09 25.10 7.02
CA THR A 10 -22.01 25.64 7.86
C THR A 10 -21.05 26.49 7.02
N THR A 11 -20.62 27.63 7.55
CA THR A 11 -19.59 28.49 6.94
C THR A 11 -18.17 28.07 7.34
N ILE A 12 -18.05 27.07 8.21
CA ILE A 12 -16.76 26.51 8.63
C ILE A 12 -16.38 25.46 7.59
N ALA A 13 -15.15 25.51 7.05
CA ALA A 13 -14.66 24.51 6.11
C ALA A 13 -14.10 23.28 6.85
N PRO A 14 -14.24 22.07 6.29
CA PRO A 14 -13.52 20.90 6.79
C PRO A 14 -12.00 21.08 6.62
N LEU A 15 -11.21 20.51 7.53
CA LEU A 15 -9.75 20.53 7.50
C LEU A 15 -9.19 19.35 6.71
N THR A 16 -9.88 18.21 6.74
CA THR A 16 -9.49 17.00 6.01
C THR A 16 -10.61 16.52 5.09
N SER A 17 -10.25 15.72 4.07
CA SER A 17 -11.22 15.08 3.16
C SER A 17 -12.14 14.06 3.87
N TYR A 18 -11.87 13.74 5.13
CA TYR A 18 -12.60 12.76 5.91
C TYR A 18 -13.44 13.40 7.03
N ASP A 19 -13.47 14.72 7.12
CA ASP A 19 -14.26 15.41 8.14
C ASP A 19 -15.75 15.31 7.82
N LYS A 20 -16.54 14.91 8.82
CA LYS A 20 -18.00 14.84 8.80
C LYS A 20 -18.59 15.89 9.75
N TRP A 21 -19.64 16.56 9.32
CA TRP A 21 -20.37 17.51 10.17
C TRP A 21 -21.25 16.74 11.16
N ASP A 22 -21.04 16.93 12.46
CA ASP A 22 -21.83 16.27 13.50
C ASP A 22 -23.10 17.04 13.91
N GLY A 23 -23.31 18.22 13.32
CA GLY A 23 -24.38 19.16 13.66
C GLY A 23 -23.84 20.46 14.27
N GLU A 24 -22.65 20.44 14.86
CA GLU A 24 -22.03 21.57 15.56
C GLU A 24 -20.63 21.90 15.06
N LYS A 25 -19.86 20.88 14.67
CA LYS A 25 -18.47 21.00 14.23
C LYS A 25 -18.10 19.91 13.24
N TRP A 26 -16.95 20.11 12.59
CA TRP A 26 -16.31 19.08 11.81
C TRP A 26 -15.62 18.08 12.74
N VAL A 27 -15.94 16.80 12.58
CA VAL A 27 -15.30 15.68 13.25
C VAL A 27 -14.66 14.80 12.20
N THR A 28 -13.36 14.59 12.31
CA THR A 28 -12.62 13.70 11.41
C THR A 28 -13.09 12.27 11.58
N ASP A 29 -13.47 11.64 10.47
CA ASP A 29 -13.76 10.21 10.43
C ASP A 29 -12.45 9.41 10.39
N THR A 30 -11.96 9.06 11.58
CA THR A 30 -10.72 8.30 11.73
C THR A 30 -10.82 6.88 11.18
N GLU A 31 -12.02 6.30 11.15
CA GLU A 31 -12.26 4.98 10.54
C GLU A 31 -12.10 5.06 9.02
N ALA A 32 -12.71 6.06 8.39
CA ALA A 32 -12.56 6.29 6.96
C ALA A 32 -11.10 6.63 6.57
N GLN A 33 -10.38 7.39 7.40
CA GLN A 33 -8.95 7.65 7.22
C GLN A 33 -8.12 6.37 7.29
N HIS A 34 -8.36 5.54 8.31
CA HIS A 34 -7.63 4.30 8.50
C HIS A 34 -7.90 3.31 7.38
N ASN A 35 -9.17 3.12 6.99
CA ASN A 35 -9.54 2.24 5.88
C ASN A 35 -8.86 2.67 4.58
N ALA A 36 -8.84 3.97 4.27
CA ALA A 36 -8.13 4.47 3.09
C ALA A 36 -6.62 4.24 3.17
N ALA A 37 -6.01 4.33 4.36
CA ALA A 37 -4.60 4.02 4.55
C ALA A 37 -4.30 2.53 4.36
N VAL A 38 -5.19 1.63 4.82
CA VAL A 38 -5.10 0.18 4.60
C VAL A 38 -5.23 -0.15 3.11
N ASP A 39 -6.18 0.44 2.40
CA ASP A 39 -6.34 0.26 0.95
C ASP A 39 -5.09 0.71 0.19
N ALA A 40 -4.51 1.86 0.56
CA ALA A 40 -3.26 2.34 -0.02
C ALA A 40 -2.07 1.42 0.29
N ALA A 41 -2.02 0.85 1.50
CA ALA A 41 -1.01 -0.12 1.88
C ALA A 41 -1.13 -1.42 1.07
N GLU A 42 -2.35 -1.89 0.77
CA GLU A 42 -2.58 -3.05 -0.11
C GLU A 42 -2.08 -2.80 -1.54
N VAL A 43 -2.39 -1.64 -2.11
CA VAL A 43 -1.88 -1.26 -3.44
C VAL A 43 -0.35 -1.25 -3.47
N ARG A 44 0.28 -0.77 -2.39
CA ARG A 44 1.73 -0.78 -2.25
C ARG A 44 2.27 -2.21 -2.14
N ARG A 45 1.64 -3.08 -1.36
CA ARG A 45 2.00 -4.51 -1.25
C ARG A 45 2.06 -5.16 -2.64
N GLN A 46 0.99 -4.99 -3.43
CA GLN A 46 0.92 -5.55 -4.77
C GLN A 46 2.03 -4.98 -5.67
N SER A 47 2.28 -3.67 -5.59
CA SER A 47 3.35 -3.02 -6.37
C SER A 47 4.75 -3.57 -6.03
N LEU A 48 5.02 -3.87 -4.75
CA LEU A 48 6.29 -4.46 -4.32
C LEU A 48 6.45 -5.89 -4.83
N ILE A 49 5.38 -6.69 -4.78
CA ILE A 49 5.36 -8.07 -5.32
C ILE A 49 5.60 -8.04 -6.83
N ASP A 50 4.90 -7.18 -7.57
CA ASP A 50 5.04 -7.06 -9.02
C ASP A 50 6.47 -6.67 -9.41
N ALA A 51 7.06 -5.70 -8.71
CA ALA A 51 8.44 -5.28 -8.93
C ALA A 51 9.44 -6.41 -8.64
N ALA A 52 9.24 -7.14 -7.54
CA ALA A 52 10.07 -8.28 -7.16
C ALA A 52 10.00 -9.39 -8.21
N MET A 53 8.80 -9.76 -8.67
CA MET A 53 8.59 -10.74 -9.73
C MET A 53 9.24 -10.31 -11.05
N ALA A 54 9.10 -9.04 -11.44
CA ALA A 54 9.73 -8.50 -12.63
C ALA A 54 11.26 -8.64 -12.58
N SER A 55 11.85 -8.48 -11.39
CA SER A 55 13.31 -8.55 -11.18
C SER A 55 13.92 -9.95 -11.40
N ILE A 56 13.10 -11.01 -11.40
CA ILE A 56 13.51 -12.41 -11.63
C ILE A 56 12.93 -13.00 -12.92
N SER A 57 12.25 -12.21 -13.75
CA SER A 57 11.64 -12.65 -15.01
C SER A 57 12.61 -13.38 -15.95
N LEU A 58 13.87 -12.90 -16.05
CA LEU A 58 14.90 -13.56 -16.86
C LEU A 58 15.30 -14.94 -16.30
N ILE A 59 15.33 -15.08 -14.98
CA ILE A 59 15.63 -16.35 -14.31
C ILE A 59 14.50 -17.34 -14.60
N GLN A 60 13.24 -16.90 -14.51
CA GLN A 60 12.08 -17.70 -14.86
C GLN A 60 12.13 -18.16 -16.33
N LEU A 61 12.49 -17.26 -17.26
CA LEU A 61 12.66 -17.61 -18.67
C LEU A 61 13.76 -18.66 -18.89
N LYS A 62 14.87 -18.58 -18.15
CA LYS A 62 15.94 -19.59 -18.21
C LYS A 62 15.45 -20.96 -17.76
N LEU A 63 14.69 -21.02 -16.66
CA LEU A 63 14.09 -22.25 -16.15
C LEU A 63 13.09 -22.85 -17.14
N GLN A 64 12.21 -22.04 -17.74
CA GLN A 64 11.27 -22.47 -18.77
C GLN A 64 11.97 -23.03 -20.02
N ALA A 65 13.12 -22.48 -20.37
CA ALA A 65 13.97 -23.00 -21.45
C ALA A 65 14.82 -24.23 -21.04
N GLY A 66 14.64 -24.77 -19.84
CA GLY A 66 15.40 -25.92 -19.33
C GLY A 66 16.87 -25.63 -19.02
N ARG A 67 17.26 -24.37 -18.87
CA ARG A 67 18.65 -23.98 -18.57
C ARG A 67 18.95 -24.16 -17.09
N LYS A 68 20.17 -24.61 -16.79
CA LYS A 68 20.70 -24.58 -15.43
C LYS A 68 21.01 -23.13 -15.03
N LEU A 69 20.61 -22.77 -13.82
CA LEU A 69 20.94 -21.48 -13.23
C LEU A 69 22.39 -21.47 -12.72
N THR A 70 23.00 -20.29 -12.74
CA THR A 70 24.25 -20.02 -12.03
C THR A 70 24.00 -19.93 -10.52
N GLN A 71 25.07 -19.98 -9.71
CA GLN A 71 24.96 -19.80 -8.26
C GLN A 71 24.36 -18.42 -7.90
N ALA A 72 24.76 -17.36 -8.60
CA ALA A 72 24.25 -16.02 -8.38
C ALA A 72 22.75 -15.92 -8.70
N GLU A 73 22.30 -16.54 -9.78
CA GLU A 73 20.88 -16.56 -10.14
C GLU A 73 20.03 -17.36 -9.15
N THR A 74 20.55 -18.49 -8.66
CA THR A 74 19.86 -19.28 -7.63
C THR A 74 19.73 -18.48 -6.33
N THR A 75 20.81 -17.78 -5.94
CA THR A 75 20.83 -16.92 -4.74
C THR A 75 19.81 -15.78 -4.88
N ARG A 76 19.82 -15.08 -6.02
CA ARG A 76 18.86 -14.01 -6.31
C ARG A 76 17.42 -14.50 -6.35
N LEU A 77 17.17 -15.66 -6.96
CA LEU A 77 15.82 -16.26 -7.02
C LEU A 77 15.27 -16.50 -5.62
N ASN A 78 16.05 -17.16 -4.76
CA ASN A 78 15.62 -17.46 -3.39
C ASN A 78 15.39 -16.17 -2.58
N ALA A 79 16.32 -15.22 -2.65
CA ALA A 79 16.21 -13.96 -1.92
C ALA A 79 14.97 -13.15 -2.32
N VAL A 80 14.61 -13.17 -3.61
CA VAL A 80 13.39 -12.50 -4.10
C VAL A 80 12.12 -13.24 -3.68
N LEU A 81 12.13 -14.58 -3.64
CA LEU A 81 11.00 -15.36 -3.14
C LEU A 81 10.78 -15.12 -1.64
N ASP A 82 11.85 -15.14 -0.84
CA ASP A 82 11.79 -14.83 0.59
C ASP A 82 11.26 -13.41 0.83
N TYR A 83 11.67 -12.44 -0.01
CA TYR A 83 11.15 -11.08 0.03
C TYR A 83 9.65 -11.02 -0.28
N ILE A 84 9.18 -11.70 -1.32
CA ILE A 84 7.75 -11.74 -1.68
C ILE A 84 6.93 -12.35 -0.53
N ASP A 85 7.42 -13.41 0.11
CA ASP A 85 6.77 -14.01 1.27
C ASP A 85 6.69 -13.03 2.44
N ALA A 86 7.78 -12.30 2.72
CA ALA A 86 7.81 -11.27 3.75
C ALA A 86 6.84 -10.11 3.46
N VAL A 87 6.77 -9.63 2.22
CA VAL A 87 5.83 -8.57 1.79
C VAL A 87 4.39 -9.04 1.93
N THR A 88 4.11 -10.29 1.54
CA THR A 88 2.78 -10.88 1.64
C THR A 88 2.34 -11.03 3.09
N ALA A 89 3.26 -11.41 3.98
CA ALA A 89 2.99 -11.57 5.42
C ALA A 89 2.96 -10.25 6.21
N THR A 90 3.34 -9.11 5.60
CA THR A 90 3.40 -7.81 6.27
C THR A 90 2.01 -7.38 6.74
N ASP A 91 1.85 -6.99 8.01
CA ASP A 91 0.56 -6.55 8.54
C ASP A 91 0.22 -5.11 8.12
N ILE A 92 -0.68 -4.98 7.14
CA ILE A 92 -1.14 -3.68 6.63
C ILE A 92 -2.21 -3.01 7.51
N SER A 93 -2.76 -3.72 8.51
CA SER A 93 -3.72 -3.11 9.46
C SER A 93 -3.07 -2.08 10.38
N THR A 94 -1.74 -1.97 10.34
CA THR A 94 -0.96 -0.94 11.04
C THR A 94 -0.87 0.38 10.25
N ALA A 95 -1.54 0.49 9.11
CA ALA A 95 -1.51 1.69 8.27
C ALA A 95 -1.94 2.95 9.03
N PRO A 96 -1.27 4.09 8.82
CA PRO A 96 -0.27 4.35 7.76
C PRO A 96 1.17 3.88 8.05
N ASP A 97 1.45 3.41 9.27
CA ASP A 97 2.82 3.14 9.76
C ASP A 97 3.32 1.71 9.44
N VAL A 98 2.93 1.19 8.26
CA VAL A 98 3.31 -0.15 7.83
C VAL A 98 4.83 -0.24 7.61
N ILE A 99 5.48 -1.18 8.28
CA ILE A 99 6.90 -1.47 8.13
C ILE A 99 7.07 -2.49 7.00
N TRP A 100 7.55 -2.02 5.85
CA TRP A 100 7.80 -2.87 4.68
C TRP A 100 9.17 -3.56 4.79
N PRO A 101 9.26 -4.83 4.38
CA PRO A 101 10.55 -5.50 4.27
C PRO A 101 11.41 -4.80 3.21
N GLU A 102 12.72 -4.90 3.37
CA GLU A 102 13.70 -4.38 2.41
C GLU A 102 14.02 -5.45 1.37
N LEU A 103 14.17 -5.02 0.12
CA LEU A 103 14.60 -5.91 -0.94
C LEU A 103 16.08 -6.28 -0.67
N PRO A 104 16.42 -7.57 -0.55
CA PRO A 104 17.80 -7.96 -0.33
C PRO A 104 18.70 -7.50 -1.48
N GLU A 105 19.84 -6.89 -1.16
CA GLU A 105 20.88 -6.60 -2.16
C GLU A 105 21.41 -7.93 -2.72
N ALA A 106 21.53 -7.99 -4.05
CA ALA A 106 21.89 -9.19 -4.80
C ALA A 106 23.40 -9.42 -4.90
#